data_AF-A0A7R9R411-F1
#
_entry.id   AF-A0A7R9R411-F1
#
_cell.length_a   1.000
_cell.length_b   1.000
_cell.length_c   1.000
_cell.angle_alpha   90.00
_cell.angle_beta   90.00
_cell.angle_gamma   90.00
#
_symmetry.space_group_name_H-M   'P 1'
#
loop_
_entity.id
_entity.type
_entity.pdbx_description
1 polymer ?
#
loop_
_entity_poly.entity_id
_entity_poly.type
_entity_poly.pdbx_seq_one_letter_code
_entity_poly.pdbx_strand_id
1 'polypeptide(L)' 'MSVEEAAELVGVTKATGYAWLKRWNSRGYEGIIPEFGGGRPFKLTEEQKEEL' A
#
# COMPACT_ATOMS: atom_id res chain seq x y z
N MET A 1 -20.91 -9.40 -1.83
CA MET A 1 -20.16 -8.24 -2.32
C MET A 1 -19.01 -8.74 -3.17
N SER A 2 -18.99 -8.37 -4.44
CA SER A 2 -17.89 -8.63 -5.38
C SER A 2 -16.72 -7.67 -5.16
N VAL A 3 -15.58 -7.94 -5.78
CA VAL A 3 -14.41 -7.04 -5.74
C VAL A 3 -14.72 -5.73 -6.44
N GLU A 4 -15.53 -5.79 -7.49
CA GLU A 4 -16.00 -4.66 -8.27
C GLU A 4 -16.91 -3.74 -7.46
N GLU A 5 -17.92 -4.30 -6.80
CA GLU A 5 -18.82 -3.55 -5.92
C GLU A 5 -18.02 -2.88 -4.79
N ALA A 6 -17.07 -3.60 -4.20
CA ALA A 6 -16.20 -3.05 -3.16
C ALA A 6 -15.29 -1.92 -3.69
N ALA A 7 -14.72 -2.08 -4.90
CA ALA A 7 -13.86 -1.08 -5.52
C ALA A 7 -14.63 0.21 -5.85
N GLU A 8 -15.87 0.09 -6.34
CA GLU A 8 -16.77 1.21 -6.58
C GLU A 8 -17.09 1.96 -5.28
N LEU A 9 -17.41 1.22 -4.20
CA LEU A 9 -17.71 1.81 -2.89
C LEU A 9 -16.56 2.61 -2.29
N VAL A 10 -15.30 2.17 -2.49
CA VAL A 10 -14.11 2.87 -1.97
C VAL A 10 -13.48 3.84 -2.97
N GLY A 11 -14.12 4.05 -4.13
CA GLY A 11 -13.68 5.01 -5.14
C GLY A 11 -12.39 4.64 -5.87
N VAL A 12 -12.12 3.35 -6.07
CA VAL A 12 -10.94 2.86 -6.81
C VAL A 12 -11.34 2.07 -8.04
N THR A 13 -10.39 1.90 -8.97
CA THR A 13 -10.64 1.10 -10.17
C THR A 13 -10.79 -0.40 -9.81
N LYS A 14 -11.54 -1.15 -10.63
CA LYS A 14 -11.60 -2.62 -10.54
C LYS A 14 -10.21 -3.26 -10.48
N ALA A 15 -9.28 -2.80 -11.32
CA ALA A 15 -7.91 -3.33 -11.34
C ALA A 15 -7.18 -3.13 -10.00
N THR A 16 -7.34 -1.96 -9.37
CA THR A 16 -6.81 -1.67 -8.03
C THR A 16 -7.42 -2.61 -6.98
N GLY A 17 -8.73 -2.81 -7.01
CA GLY A 17 -9.42 -3.74 -6.10
C GLY A 17 -8.89 -5.17 -6.19
N TYR A 18 -8.72 -5.70 -7.42
CA TYR A 18 -8.14 -7.03 -7.62
C TYR A 18 -6.66 -7.11 -7.20
N ALA A 19 -5.88 -6.05 -7.42
CA ALA A 19 -4.50 -5.99 -6.95
C ALA A 19 -4.42 -6.06 -5.42
N TRP A 20 -5.29 -5.33 -4.72
CA TRP A 20 -5.39 -5.39 -3.26
C TRP A 20 -5.81 -6.77 -2.77
N LEU A 21 -6.85 -7.37 -3.37
CA LEU A 21 -7.27 -8.73 -3.03
C LEU A 21 -6.12 -9.75 -3.21
N LYS A 22 -5.41 -9.68 -4.34
CA LYS A 22 -4.27 -10.57 -4.61
C LYS A 22 -3.17 -10.41 -3.55
N ARG A 23 -2.80 -9.17 -3.23
CA ARG A 23 -1.77 -8.87 -2.22
C ARG A 23 -2.18 -9.34 -0.83
N TRP A 24 -3.43 -9.09 -0.45
CA TRP A 24 -4.00 -9.58 0.81
C TRP A 24 -3.95 -11.11 0.88
N ASN A 25 -4.42 -11.81 -0.15
CA ASN A 25 -4.40 -13.27 -0.18
C ASN A 25 -2.99 -13.86 -0.12
N SER A 26 -1.96 -13.12 -0.58
CA SER A 26 -0.57 -13.57 -0.53
C SER A 26 0.17 -13.26 0.78
N ARG A 27 -0.12 -12.13 1.44
CA ARG A 27 0.71 -11.57 2.53
C ARG A 27 -0.10 -11.07 3.72
N GLY A 28 -1.42 -11.24 3.70
CA GLY A 28 -2.33 -10.67 4.69
C GLY A 28 -2.21 -9.15 4.79
N TYR A 29 -2.21 -8.66 6.02
CA TYR A 29 -2.16 -7.23 6.35
C TYR A 29 -0.92 -6.52 5.77
N GLU A 30 0.26 -7.16 5.85
CA GLU A 30 1.50 -6.62 5.29
C GLU A 30 1.40 -6.37 3.78
N GLY A 31 0.57 -7.13 3.07
CA GLY A 31 0.37 -6.98 1.64
C GLY A 31 -0.31 -5.68 1.22
N ILE A 32 -1.04 -5.03 2.13
CA ILE A 32 -1.78 -3.80 1.87
C ILE A 32 -0.94 -2.56 2.19
N ILE A 33 0.10 -2.70 3.00
CA ILE A 33 1.03 -1.61 3.30
C ILE A 33 1.75 -1.19 2.00
N PRO A 34 1.75 0.09 1.62
CA PRO A 34 2.49 0.56 0.44
C PRO A 34 3.99 0.24 0.55
N GLU A 35 4.56 -0.34 -0.49
CA GLU A 35 5.99 -0.64 -0.58
C GLU A 35 6.85 0.58 -0.90
N PHE A 36 6.23 1.74 -1.12
CA PHE A 36 6.91 3.01 -1.36
C PHE A 36 6.76 3.91 -0.14
N GLY A 37 7.85 4.61 0.20
CA GLY A 37 7.81 5.69 1.17
C GLY A 37 6.90 6.81 0.65
N GLY A 38 5.83 7.11 1.37
CA GLY A 38 5.01 8.28 1.10
C GLY A 38 5.79 9.56 1.39
N GLY A 39 5.59 10.60 0.57
CA GLY A 39 6.21 11.91 0.78
C GLY A 39 7.63 12.03 0.23
N ARG A 40 8.26 13.16 0.54
CA ARG A 40 9.63 13.45 0.10
C ARG A 40 10.60 12.53 0.86
N PRO A 41 11.56 11.88 0.18
CA PRO A 41 12.62 11.14 0.86
C PRO A 41 13.29 12.00 1.93
N PHE A 42 13.64 11.37 3.06
CA PHE A 42 14.42 12.04 4.08
C PHE A 42 15.73 12.55 3.48
N LYS A 43 16.15 13.75 3.88
CA LYS A 43 17.44 14.31 3.44
C LYS A 43 18.63 13.57 4.06
N LEU A 44 18.38 12.89 5.18
CA LEU A 44 19.37 12.18 5.95
C LEU A 44 19.31 10.69 5.62
N THR A 45 20.47 10.04 5.54
CA THR A 45 20.58 8.58 5.53
C THR A 45 20.18 8.02 6.90
N GLU A 46 20.00 6.70 7.00
CA GLU A 46 19.68 6.06 8.28
C GLU A 46 20.81 6.27 9.30
N GLU A 47 22.07 6.19 8.87
CA GLU A 47 23.25 6.42 9.72
C GLU A 47 23.25 7.84 10.28
N GLN A 48 22.91 8.84 9.47
CA GLN A 48 22.83 10.25 9.90
C GLN A 48 21.70 10.52 10.90
N LYS A 49 20.68 9.66 10.97
CA LYS A 49 19.60 9.78 11.96
C LYS A 49 20.02 9.23 13.33
N GLU A 50 20.91 8.25 13.37
CA GLU A 50 21.41 7.65 14.62
C GLU A 50 22.33 8.59 15.40
N GLU A 51 22.90 9.61 14.73
CA GLU A 51 23.80 10.61 15.33
C GLU A 51 23.06 11.83 15.94
N LEU A 52 21.72 11.88 15.91
CA LEU A 52 20.88 12.95 16.47
C LEU A 52 20.30 12.59 17.84
#